data_AF-A0A022QPF4-F1
#
_entry.id   AF-A0A022QPF4-F1
#
_cell.length_a   1.000
_cell.length_b   1.000
_cell.length_c   1.000
_cell.angle_alpha   90.00
_cell.angle_beta   90.00
_cell.angle_gamma   90.00
#
_symmetry.space_group_name_H-M   'P 1'
#
loop_
_entity.id
_entity.type
_entity.pdbx_description
1 polymer ?
#
loop_
_entity_poly.entity_id
_entity_poly.type
_entity_poly.pdbx_seq_one_letter_code
_entity_poly.pdbx_strand_id
1 'polypeptide(L)'
;VYERLIQNGKKPGFFQLLATQTVSAVWHGLYPGYIIFFVQSAIMIAGSRAIYRWQQASQTPMIKNLLALFNFVYTLVVLNYSSVGFMVLSLHETLVAYGSVYYIGTIIPIAIILLGNIIKPARAARPKARKDQ
;
A
#
# COMPACT_ATOMS: atom_id res chain seq x y z
N VAL A 1 14.28 -6.34 8.58
CA VAL A 1 13.40 -7.53 8.35
C VAL A 1 13.08 -7.70 6.87
N TYR A 2 12.57 -6.67 6.19
CA TYR A 2 12.26 -6.68 4.76
C TYR A 2 13.36 -7.32 3.88
N GLU A 3 14.62 -6.88 4.00
CA GLU A 3 15.73 -7.42 3.21
C GLU A 3 16.13 -8.86 3.57
N ARG A 4 15.86 -9.29 4.81
CA ARG A 4 16.19 -10.64 5.29
C ARG A 4 15.19 -11.70 4.81
N LEU A 5 13.98 -11.28 4.42
CA LEU A 5 12.92 -12.16 3.91
C LEU A 5 12.92 -12.27 2.37
N ILE A 6 13.82 -11.55 1.70
CA ILE A 6 13.97 -11.61 0.25
C ILE A 6 14.90 -12.79 -0.06
N GLN A 7 14.40 -13.78 -0.80
CA GLN A 7 15.28 -14.78 -1.42
C GLN A 7 16.18 -14.08 -2.44
N ASN A 8 17.49 -14.34 -2.37
CA ASN A 8 18.50 -13.79 -3.29
C ASN A 8 18.01 -13.84 -4.75
N GLY A 9 17.87 -12.67 -5.38
CA GLY A 9 17.45 -12.53 -6.78
C GLY A 9 15.94 -12.34 -7.05
N LYS A 10 15.06 -12.41 -6.05
CA LYS A 10 13.61 -12.19 -6.22
C LYS A 10 13.16 -10.79 -5.77
N LYS A 11 12.22 -10.17 -6.49
CA LYS A 11 11.62 -8.91 -6.05
C LYS A 11 10.72 -9.16 -4.82
N PRO A 12 10.79 -8.32 -3.77
CA PRO A 12 9.90 -8.43 -2.62
C PRO A 12 8.44 -8.28 -3.05
N GLY A 13 7.64 -9.29 -2.72
CA GLY A 13 6.21 -9.35 -2.98
C GLY A 13 5.37 -8.76 -1.85
N PHE A 14 4.06 -9.00 -1.93
CA PHE A 14 3.10 -8.54 -0.92
C PHE A 14 3.36 -9.17 0.46
N PHE A 15 3.73 -10.46 0.51
CA PHE A 15 3.96 -11.15 1.78
C PHE A 15 5.15 -10.59 2.56
N GLN A 16 6.25 -10.20 1.90
CA GLN A 16 7.38 -9.55 2.58
C GLN A 16 7.01 -8.17 3.12
N LEU A 17 6.19 -7.43 2.38
CA LEU A 17 5.68 -6.13 2.81
C LEU A 17 4.74 -6.29 4.02
N LEU A 18 3.81 -7.23 3.95
CA LEU A 18 2.89 -7.54 5.04
C LEU A 18 3.67 -7.95 6.30
N ALA A 19 4.62 -8.88 6.17
CA ALA A 19 5.47 -9.31 7.29
C ALA A 19 6.26 -8.13 7.90
N THR A 20 6.78 -7.23 7.07
CA THR A 20 7.50 -6.04 7.56
C THR A 20 6.57 -5.12 8.32
N GLN A 21 5.36 -4.86 7.81
CA GLN A 21 4.38 -4.04 8.51
C GLN A 21 3.89 -4.71 9.80
N THR A 22 3.69 -6.03 9.82
CA THR A 22 3.31 -6.75 11.03
C THR A 22 4.39 -6.69 12.10
N VAL A 23 5.67 -6.83 11.75
CA VAL A 23 6.76 -6.64 12.72
C VAL A 23 6.76 -5.20 13.26
N SER A 24 6.47 -4.22 12.41
CA SER A 24 6.31 -2.83 12.85
C SER A 24 5.14 -2.67 13.83
N ALA A 25 3.99 -3.32 13.59
CA ALA A 25 2.89 -3.36 14.56
C ALA A 25 3.34 -3.90 15.91
N VAL A 26 4.05 -5.04 15.92
CA VAL A 26 4.54 -5.65 17.17
C VAL A 26 5.48 -4.70 17.93
N TRP A 27 6.30 -3.92 17.22
CA TRP A 27 7.16 -2.91 17.85
C TRP A 27 6.37 -1.77 18.51
N HIS A 28 5.26 -1.33 17.92
CA HIS A 28 4.39 -0.32 18.51
C HIS A 28 3.50 -0.85 19.64
N GLY A 29 3.26 -2.16 19.68
CA GLY A 29 2.53 -2.85 20.74
C GLY A 29 1.50 -3.84 20.21
N LEU A 30 1.04 -4.76 21.06
CA LEU A 30 0.08 -5.81 20.69
C LEU A 30 -1.39 -5.34 20.80
N TYR A 31 -1.64 -4.05 20.56
CA TYR A 31 -2.99 -3.51 20.53
C TYR A 31 -3.66 -3.80 19.18
N PRO A 32 -4.92 -4.23 19.15
CA PRO A 32 -5.62 -4.57 17.91
C PRO A 32 -5.64 -3.42 16.89
N GLY A 33 -5.77 -2.17 17.34
CA GLY A 33 -5.75 -1.00 16.46
C GLY A 33 -4.44 -0.82 15.69
N TYR A 34 -3.30 -1.12 16.32
CA TYR A 34 -2.00 -1.12 15.63
C TYR A 34 -1.93 -2.19 14.56
N ILE A 35 -2.37 -3.41 14.88
CA ILE A 35 -2.38 -4.51 13.90
C ILE A 35 -3.21 -4.13 12.67
N ILE A 36 -4.41 -3.56 12.88
CA ILE A 36 -5.27 -3.09 11.79
C ILE A 36 -4.57 -2.01 10.96
N PHE A 37 -4.01 -0.97 11.59
CA PHE A 37 -3.30 0.10 10.89
C PHE A 37 -2.16 -0.44 10.01
N PHE A 38 -1.32 -1.31 10.55
CA PHE A 38 -0.17 -1.83 9.85
C PHE A 38 -0.55 -2.77 8.70
N VAL A 39 -1.53 -3.65 8.90
CA VAL A 39 -2.07 -4.48 7.82
C VAL A 39 -2.68 -3.60 6.72
N GLN A 40 -3.46 -2.59 7.10
CA GLN A 40 -4.09 -1.66 6.18
C GLN A 40 -3.05 -0.87 5.37
N SER A 41 -1.96 -0.43 6.03
CA SER A 41 -0.86 0.26 5.36
C SER A 41 -0.13 -0.64 4.35
N ALA A 42 0.00 -1.95 4.60
CA ALA A 42 0.58 -2.90 3.64
C ALA A 42 -0.28 -3.00 2.37
N ILE A 43 -1.61 -3.06 2.53
CA ILE A 43 -2.57 -3.06 1.42
C ILE A 43 -2.50 -1.72 0.68
N MET A 44 -2.47 -0.60 1.40
CA MET A 44 -2.33 0.73 0.83
C MET A 44 -1.09 0.83 -0.08
N ILE A 45 0.08 0.42 0.42
CA ILE A 45 1.35 0.43 -0.30
C ILE A 45 1.29 -0.48 -1.53
N ALA A 46 0.65 -1.65 -1.42
CA ALA A 46 0.46 -2.55 -2.56
C ALA A 46 -0.40 -1.92 -3.67
N GLY A 47 -1.49 -1.24 -3.31
CA GLY A 47 -2.31 -0.48 -4.25
C GLY A 47 -1.55 0.69 -4.88
N SER A 48 -0.79 1.45 -4.09
CA SER A 48 0.05 2.55 -4.61
C SER A 48 1.10 2.05 -5.61
N ARG A 49 1.72 0.89 -5.34
CA ARG A 49 2.64 0.23 -6.28
C ARG A 49 1.96 -0.15 -7.59
N ALA A 50 0.68 -0.51 -7.59
CA ALA A 50 -0.08 -0.78 -8.80
C ALA A 50 -0.30 0.49 -9.63
N ILE A 51 -0.76 1.58 -8.99
CA ILE A 51 -0.94 2.89 -9.65
C ILE A 51 0.39 3.38 -10.24
N TYR A 52 1.48 3.28 -9.47
CA TYR A 52 2.80 3.68 -9.91
C TYR A 52 3.30 2.88 -11.14
N ARG A 53 2.93 1.60 -11.26
CA ARG A 53 3.24 0.81 -12.46
C ARG A 53 2.47 1.31 -13.68
N TRP A 54 1.20 1.68 -13.52
CA TRP A 54 0.42 2.30 -14.60
C TRP A 54 1.02 3.65 -15.00
N GLN A 55 1.42 4.47 -14.03
CA GLN A 55 2.10 5.74 -14.27
C GLN A 55 3.38 5.56 -15.09
N GLN A 56 4.22 4.56 -14.77
CA GLN A 56 5.45 4.31 -15.53
C GLN A 56 5.20 3.76 -16.94
N ALA A 57 4.08 3.09 -17.17
CA ALA A 57 3.74 2.53 -18.48
C ALA A 57 3.08 3.54 -19.41
N SER A 58 2.38 4.54 -18.87
CA SER A 58 1.86 5.66 -19.66
C SER A 58 3.02 6.39 -20.34
N GLN A 59 2.90 6.70 -21.63
CA GLN A 59 3.88 7.52 -22.36
C GLN A 59 3.51 9.01 -22.33
N THR A 60 2.21 9.32 -22.21
CA THR A 60 1.68 10.68 -22.23
C THR A 60 1.95 11.42 -20.90
N PRO A 61 2.62 12.60 -20.91
CA PRO A 61 2.93 13.36 -19.69
C PRO A 61 1.70 13.74 -18.86
N MET A 62 0.59 14.12 -19.52
CA MET A 62 -0.66 14.46 -18.84
C MET A 62 -1.22 13.28 -18.03
N ILE A 63 -1.25 12.07 -18.62
CA ILE A 63 -1.72 10.85 -17.96
C ILE A 63 -0.79 10.49 -16.79
N LYS A 64 0.53 10.64 -16.95
CA LYS A 64 1.49 10.42 -15.86
C LYS A 64 1.22 11.35 -14.67
N ASN A 65 1.02 12.64 -14.92
CA ASN A 65 0.75 13.62 -13.87
C ASN A 65 -0.60 13.37 -13.18
N LEU A 66 -1.63 13.00 -13.95
CA LEU A 66 -2.94 12.65 -13.40
C LEU A 66 -2.85 11.41 -12.50
N LEU A 67 -2.13 10.36 -12.94
CA LEU A 67 -1.92 9.15 -12.12
C LEU A 67 -1.06 9.43 -10.88
N ALA A 68 -0.08 10.35 -10.98
CA ALA A 68 0.70 10.77 -9.82
C ALA A 68 -0.16 11.51 -8.79
N LEU A 69 -1.00 12.44 -9.24
CA LEU A 69 -1.95 13.15 -8.39
C LEU A 69 -2.97 12.18 -7.78
N PHE A 70 -3.50 11.26 -8.57
CA PHE A 70 -4.40 10.21 -8.08
C PHE A 70 -3.73 9.35 -7.00
N ASN A 71 -2.48 8.92 -7.22
CA ASN A 71 -1.72 8.16 -6.23
C ASN A 71 -1.53 8.97 -4.94
N PHE A 72 -1.22 10.27 -5.04
CA PHE A 72 -1.09 11.16 -3.88
C PHE A 72 -2.38 11.25 -3.08
N VAL A 73 -3.51 11.60 -3.74
CA VAL A 73 -4.83 11.69 -3.08
C VAL A 73 -5.23 10.35 -2.47
N TYR A 74 -5.04 9.25 -3.19
CA TYR A 74 -5.27 7.89 -2.71
C TYR A 74 -4.49 7.62 -1.42
N THR A 75 -3.18 7.88 -1.39
CA THR A 75 -2.36 7.66 -0.19
C THR A 75 -2.80 8.54 0.97
N LEU A 76 -3.16 9.81 0.72
CA LEU A 76 -3.60 10.73 1.76
C LEU A 76 -4.91 10.26 2.40
N VAL A 77 -5.90 9.88 1.59
CA VAL A 77 -7.20 9.41 2.08
C VAL A 77 -7.06 8.10 2.86
N VAL A 78 -6.38 7.11 2.28
CA VAL A 78 -6.25 5.79 2.90
C VAL A 78 -5.40 5.84 4.17
N LEU A 79 -4.34 6.66 4.19
CA LEU A 79 -3.51 6.83 5.38
C LEU A 79 -4.31 7.49 6.52
N ASN A 80 -5.03 8.59 6.23
CA ASN A 80 -5.85 9.26 7.24
C ASN A 80 -6.93 8.34 7.82
N TYR A 81 -7.61 7.58 6.96
CA TYR A 81 -8.55 6.55 7.40
C TYR A 81 -7.89 5.50 8.30
N SER A 82 -6.72 5.00 7.87
CA SER A 82 -5.98 3.98 8.63
C SER A 82 -5.59 4.50 10.01
N SER A 83 -5.14 5.75 10.11
CA SER A 83 -4.67 6.38 11.36
C SER A 83 -5.69 6.35 12.49
N VAL A 84 -6.98 6.25 12.20
CA VAL A 84 -8.02 6.08 13.24
C VAL A 84 -7.78 4.82 14.07
N GLY A 85 -7.36 3.70 13.45
CA GLY A 85 -6.99 2.48 14.17
C GLY A 85 -5.78 2.67 15.08
N PHE A 86 -4.85 3.54 14.67
CA PHE A 86 -3.68 3.89 15.49
C PHE A 86 -4.05 4.77 16.71
N MET A 87 -5.03 5.66 16.56
CA MET A 87 -5.47 6.57 17.63
C MET A 87 -6.37 5.90 18.67
N VAL A 88 -7.21 4.95 18.24
CA VAL A 88 -8.25 4.35 19.09
C VAL A 88 -7.73 3.14 19.86
N LEU A 89 -6.76 2.39 19.31
CA LEU A 89 -6.14 1.17 19.85
C LEU A 89 -7.10 -0.02 20.09
N SER A 90 -8.39 0.21 20.35
CA SER A 90 -9.44 -0.79 20.56
C SER A 90 -10.00 -1.34 19.25
N LEU A 91 -10.21 -2.66 19.19
CA LEU A 91 -10.76 -3.35 18.02
C LEU A 91 -12.18 -2.89 17.69
N HIS A 92 -13.06 -2.88 18.71
CA HIS A 92 -14.48 -2.58 18.53
C HIS A 92 -14.68 -1.15 18.01
N GLU A 93 -14.07 -0.18 18.68
CA GLU A 93 -14.17 1.23 18.33
C GLU A 93 -13.56 1.52 16.94
N THR A 94 -12.46 0.84 16.59
CA THR A 94 -11.88 0.93 15.24
C THR A 94 -12.85 0.41 14.18
N LEU A 95 -13.50 -0.73 14.41
CA LEU A 95 -14.47 -1.31 13.46
C LEU A 95 -15.73 -0.46 13.34
N VAL A 96 -16.23 0.12 14.43
CA VAL A 96 -17.36 1.05 14.41
C VAL A 96 -17.02 2.30 13.62
N ALA A 97 -15.84 2.90 13.85
CA ALA A 97 -15.36 4.05 13.10
C ALA A 97 -15.13 3.74 11.61
N TYR A 98 -14.70 2.51 11.30
CA TYR A 98 -14.54 2.06 9.91
C TYR A 98 -15.88 1.79 9.24
N GLY A 99 -16.84 1.25 9.98
CA GLY A 99 -18.21 1.00 9.53
C GLY A 99 -19.00 2.27 9.26
N SER A 100 -18.77 3.35 10.03
CA SER A 100 -19.47 4.64 9.83
C SER A 100 -19.17 5.28 8.47
N VAL A 101 -18.02 4.95 7.88
CA VAL A 101 -17.62 5.36 6.52
C VAL A 101 -17.64 4.19 5.53
N TYR A 102 -18.42 3.14 5.80
CA TYR A 102 -18.64 2.00 4.90
C TYR A 102 -17.36 1.29 4.43
N TYR A 103 -16.31 1.26 5.27
CA TYR A 103 -15.04 0.63 4.96
C TYR A 103 -14.34 1.12 3.67
N ILE A 104 -14.63 2.35 3.22
CA ILE A 104 -14.09 2.89 1.95
C ILE A 104 -12.56 2.83 1.89
N GLY A 105 -11.88 3.11 3.01
CA GLY A 105 -10.43 3.12 3.08
C GLY A 105 -9.80 1.72 3.01
N THR A 106 -10.59 0.66 3.17
CA THR A 106 -10.17 -0.74 2.96
C THR A 106 -10.57 -1.25 1.58
N ILE A 107 -11.77 -0.92 1.11
CA ILE A 107 -12.29 -1.38 -0.18
C ILE A 107 -11.49 -0.78 -1.35
N ILE A 108 -11.17 0.52 -1.31
CA ILE A 108 -10.48 1.21 -2.41
C ILE A 108 -9.08 0.58 -2.68
N PRO A 109 -8.18 0.41 -1.68
CA PRO A 109 -6.92 -0.28 -1.89
C PRO A 109 -7.05 -1.69 -2.47
N ILE A 110 -8.01 -2.48 -1.97
CA ILE A 110 -8.25 -3.85 -2.46
C ILE A 110 -8.67 -3.81 -3.93
N ALA A 111 -9.60 -2.94 -4.29
CA ALA A 111 -10.04 -2.77 -5.67
C ALA A 111 -8.87 -2.40 -6.60
N ILE A 112 -8.00 -1.47 -6.19
CA ILE A 112 -6.82 -1.07 -6.95
C ILE A 112 -5.83 -2.22 -7.13
N ILE A 113 -5.60 -3.03 -6.09
CA ILE A 113 -4.73 -4.22 -6.19
C ILE A 113 -5.30 -5.23 -7.17
N LEU A 114 -6.61 -5.51 -7.12
CA LEU A 114 -7.29 -6.43 -8.04
C LEU A 114 -7.19 -5.92 -9.47
N LEU A 115 -7.49 -4.64 -9.71
CA LEU A 115 -7.33 -4.01 -11.01
C LEU A 115 -5.87 -4.07 -11.49
N GLY A 116 -4.88 -3.85 -10.61
CA GLY A 116 -3.46 -3.94 -10.94
C GLY A 116 -2.98 -5.34 -11.31
N ASN A 117 -3.67 -6.38 -10.83
CA ASN A 117 -3.38 -7.77 -11.20
C ASN A 117 -4.02 -8.16 -12.55
N ILE A 118 -5.19 -7.60 -12.87
CA ILE A 118 -5.91 -7.83 -14.13
C ILE A 118 -5.29 -7.00 -15.26
N ILE A 119 -5.16 -5.69 -15.04
CA ILE A 119 -4.61 -4.73 -15.99
C ILE A 119 -3.11 -4.64 -15.75
N LYS A 120 -2.36 -5.61 -16.28
CA LYS A 120 -0.90 -5.56 -16.26
C LYS A 120 -0.45 -4.51 -17.27
N PRO A 121 0.11 -3.36 -16.85
CA PRO A 121 0.63 -2.40 -17.80
C PRO A 121 1.72 -3.06 -18.65
N ALA A 122 1.71 -2.78 -19.96
CA ALA A 122 2.78 -3.15 -20.86
C ALA A 122 4.12 -2.70 -20.23
N ARG A 123 5.03 -3.66 -20.11
CA ARG A 123 6.27 -3.60 -19.35
C ARG A 123 6.97 -2.24 -19.49
N ALA A 124 6.85 -1.38 -18.47
CA ALA A 124 7.64 -0.16 -18.42
C ALA A 124 9.12 -0.54 -18.49
N ALA A 125 9.82 -0.01 -19.50
CA ALA A 125 11.24 -0.25 -19.71
C ALA A 125 11.98 0.04 -18.41
N ARG A 126 12.73 -0.95 -17.92
CA ARG A 126 13.58 -0.85 -16.73
C ARG A 126 14.33 0.49 -16.75
N PRO A 127 14.24 1.35 -15.72
CA PRO A 127 15.30 2.29 -15.47
C PRO A 127 16.54 1.43 -15.23
N LYS A 128 17.56 1.56 -16.10
CA LYS A 128 18.86 0.93 -15.92
C LYS A 128 19.28 1.23 -14.48
N ALA A 129 19.48 0.19 -13.67
CA ALA A 129 20.12 0.33 -12.38
C ALA A 129 21.41 1.10 -12.63
N ARG A 130 21.48 2.35 -12.13
CA ARG A 130 22.71 3.10 -12.07
C ARG A 130 23.62 2.26 -11.18
N LYS A 131 24.56 1.54 -11.80
CA LYS A 131 25.68 0.95 -11.08
C LYS A 131 26.41 2.15 -10.50
N ASP A 132 26.32 2.30 -9.19
CA ASP A 132 27.16 3.24 -8.46
C ASP A 132 28.62 2.87 -8.74
N GLN A 133 29.37 3.86 -9.20
CA GLN A 133 30.83 3.87 -9.28
C GLN A 133 31.38 4.29 -7.91
#